data_AF-A0A1I3KUI1-F1
#
_entry.id   AF-A0A1I3KUI1-F1
#
_cell.length_a   1.000
_cell.length_b   1.000
_cell.length_c   1.000
_cell.angle_alpha   90.00
_cell.angle_beta   90.00
_cell.angle_gamma   90.00
#
_symmetry.space_group_name_H-M   'P 1'
#
loop_
_entity.id
_entity.type
_entity.pdbx_description
1 polymer ?
#
loop_
_entity_poly.entity_id
_entity_poly.type
_entity_poly.pdbx_seq_one_letter_code
_entity_poly.pdbx_strand_id
1 'polypeptide(L)'
;MKLPIIKHLAEFIEQNDQDYVLETIETLESLIEVPTLKDEELDVIGELISNMYGAIEVDKLVKSGVERKEAVNTFMKRVLGSIDKA
;
A
#
# COMPACT_ATOMS: atom_id res chain seq x y z
N MET A 1 -3.01 7.37 -3.30
CA MET A 1 -2.56 6.02 -3.72
C MET A 1 -2.32 5.96 -5.22
N LYS A 2 -1.29 5.23 -5.65
CA LYS A 2 -0.80 5.09 -7.03
C LYS A 2 -0.74 3.61 -7.43
N LEU A 3 -1.56 3.22 -8.39
CA LEU A 3 -1.63 1.84 -8.89
C LEU A 3 -0.28 1.26 -9.36
N PRO A 4 0.60 2.01 -10.08
CA PRO A 4 1.89 1.47 -10.48
C PRO A 4 2.77 1.05 -9.29
N ILE A 5 2.73 1.80 -8.19
CA ILE A 5 3.51 1.52 -6.97
C ILE A 5 2.98 0.26 -6.28
N ILE A 6 1.66 0.17 -6.12
CA ILE A 6 1.01 -0.99 -5.50
C ILE A 6 1.33 -2.28 -6.26
N LYS A 7 1.27 -2.26 -7.60
CA LYS A 7 1.62 -3.43 -8.43
C LYS A 7 3.07 -3.86 -8.24
N HIS A 8 4.00 -2.90 -8.25
CA HIS A 8 5.41 -3.18 -8.06
C HIS A 8 5.69 -3.76 -6.67
N LEU A 9 5.09 -3.21 -5.62
CA LEU A 9 5.22 -3.71 -4.25
C LEU A 9 4.57 -5.09 -4.06
N ALA A 10 3.43 -5.36 -4.69
CA ALA A 10 2.82 -6.70 -4.65
C ALA A 10 3.73 -7.75 -5.31
N GLU A 11 4.36 -7.40 -6.44
CA GLU A 11 5.36 -8.26 -7.07
C GLU A 11 6.62 -8.43 -6.20
N PHE A 12 7.07 -7.36 -5.54
CA PHE A 12 8.16 -7.42 -4.57
C PHE A 12 7.84 -8.39 -3.43
N ILE A 13 6.62 -8.37 -2.88
CA ILE A 13 6.19 -9.27 -1.80
C ILE A 13 6.26 -10.73 -2.27
N GLU A 14 5.81 -11.03 -3.49
CA GLU A 14 5.82 -12.42 -3.99
C GLU A 14 7.22 -12.96 -4.27
N GLN A 15 8.17 -12.08 -4.60
CA GLN A 15 9.57 -12.45 -4.77
C GLN A 15 10.32 -12.54 -3.45
N ASN A 16 9.77 -11.96 -2.38
CA ASN A 16 10.38 -11.85 -1.06
C ASN A 16 9.39 -12.31 0.01
N ASP A 17 9.21 -11.50 1.06
CA ASP A 17 8.23 -11.69 2.11
C ASP A 17 7.47 -10.37 2.33
N GLN A 18 6.21 -10.46 2.75
CA GLN A 18 5.39 -9.31 3.13
C GLN A 18 5.99 -8.55 4.32
N ASP A 19 6.77 -9.23 5.17
CA ASP A 19 7.36 -8.66 6.38
C ASP A 19 8.25 -7.45 6.07
N TYR A 20 9.00 -7.46 4.95
CA TYR A 20 9.77 -6.29 4.50
C TYR A 20 8.91 -5.03 4.36
N VAL A 21 7.69 -5.17 3.85
CA VAL A 21 6.77 -4.05 3.63
C VAL A 21 6.11 -3.65 4.95
N LEU A 22 5.72 -4.62 5.78
CA LEU A 22 5.12 -4.35 7.10
C LEU A 22 6.11 -3.63 8.04
N GLU A 23 7.35 -4.11 8.14
CA GLU A 23 8.40 -3.47 8.95
C GLU A 23 8.76 -2.06 8.44
N THR A 24 8.73 -1.87 7.11
CA THR A 24 8.94 -0.54 6.52
C THR A 24 7.79 0.41 6.87
N ILE A 25 6.53 -0.07 6.83
CA ILE A 25 5.38 0.71 7.27
C ILE A 25 5.56 1.14 8.72
N GLU A 26 5.87 0.21 9.63
CA GLU A 26 6.08 0.51 11.06
C GLU A 26 7.20 1.55 11.26
N THR A 27 8.29 1.44 10.49
CA THR A 27 9.39 2.40 10.52
C THR A 27 8.95 3.79 10.06
N LEU A 28 8.15 3.88 8.99
CA LEU A 28 7.64 5.15 8.46
C LEU A 28 6.57 5.77 9.38
N GLU A 29 5.74 4.96 10.01
CA GLU A 29 4.77 5.40 11.02
C GLU A 29 5.48 5.98 12.26
N SER A 30 6.61 5.40 12.67
CA SER A 30 7.44 6.00 13.71
C SER A 30 8.10 7.31 13.24
N LEU A 31 8.52 7.39 11.97
CA LEU A 31 9.19 8.58 11.42
C LEU A 31 8.30 9.82 11.40
N ILE A 32 7.00 9.68 11.12
CA ILE A 32 6.07 10.83 11.06
C ILE A 32 5.84 11.52 12.42
N GLU A 33 6.28 10.91 13.53
CA GLU A 33 6.23 11.53 14.87
C GLU A 33 7.29 12.63 15.07
N VAL A 34 8.24 12.78 14.13
CA VAL A 34 9.29 13.80 14.19
C VAL A 34 8.70 15.20 13.96
N PRO A 35 8.74 16.11 14.96
CA PRO A 35 8.01 17.39 14.90
C PRO A 35 8.60 18.40 13.92
N THR A 36 9.81 18.17 13.42
CA THR A 36 10.48 19.05 12.46
C THR A 36 10.21 18.69 11.00
N LEU A 37 9.47 17.62 10.74
CA LEU A 37 9.04 17.28 9.38
C LEU A 37 8.05 18.33 8.89
N LYS A 38 8.24 18.75 7.64
CA LYS A 38 7.32 19.67 6.97
C LYS A 38 6.10 18.92 6.47
N ASP A 39 5.01 19.65 6.27
CA ASP A 39 3.77 19.12 5.71
C ASP A 39 4.00 18.37 4.38
N GLU A 40 4.86 18.90 3.49
CA GLU A 40 5.20 18.25 2.22
C GLU A 40 5.90 16.89 2.40
N GLU A 41 6.71 16.74 3.46
CA GLU A 41 7.41 15.49 3.78
C GLU A 41 6.44 14.48 4.39
N LEU A 42 5.55 14.95 5.28
CA LEU A 42 4.48 14.15 5.87
C LEU A 42 3.50 13.63 4.81
N ASP A 43 3.12 14.46 3.83
CA ASP A 43 2.26 14.07 2.72
C ASP A 43 2.89 12.96 1.87
N VAL A 44 4.19 13.09 1.57
CA VAL A 44 4.92 12.07 0.80
C VAL A 44 5.01 10.76 1.59
N ILE A 45 5.37 10.81 2.87
CA ILE A 45 5.46 9.61 3.72
C ILE A 45 4.07 8.95 3.86
N GLY A 46 3.02 9.74 4.09
CA GLY A 46 1.65 9.26 4.15
C GLY A 46 1.20 8.60 2.84
N GLU A 47 1.61 9.14 1.70
CA GLU A 47 1.35 8.51 0.40
C GLU A 47 2.08 7.16 0.26
N LEU A 48 3.34 7.07 0.70
CA LEU A 48 4.11 5.84 0.69
C LEU A 48 3.48 4.76 1.57
N ILE A 49 3.15 5.08 2.82
CA ILE A 49 2.45 4.19 3.75
C ILE A 49 1.15 3.69 3.13
N SER A 50 0.34 4.60 2.58
CA SER A 50 -0.94 4.25 1.95
C SER A 50 -0.78 3.29 0.76
N ASN A 51 0.26 3.48 -0.07
CA ASN A 51 0.57 2.56 -1.16
C ASN A 51 1.05 1.19 -0.68
N MET A 52 1.87 1.16 0.38
CA MET A 52 2.37 -0.10 0.97
C MET A 52 1.23 -0.93 1.57
N TYR A 53 0.31 -0.32 2.32
CA TYR A 53 -0.91 -1.01 2.78
C TYR A 53 -1.77 -1.50 1.61
N GLY A 54 -1.84 -0.73 0.52
CA GLY A 54 -2.52 -1.17 -0.70
C GLY A 54 -1.91 -2.44 -1.30
N ALA A 55 -0.59 -2.58 -1.27
CA ALA A 55 0.11 -3.79 -1.73
C ALA A 55 -0.15 -4.99 -0.81
N ILE A 56 -0.14 -4.79 0.52
CA ILE A 56 -0.49 -5.83 1.50
C ILE A 56 -1.92 -6.35 1.30
N GLU A 57 -2.86 -5.47 1.00
CA GLU A 57 -4.25 -5.88 0.71
C GLU A 57 -4.37 -6.70 -0.58
N VAL A 58 -3.59 -6.37 -1.61
CA VAL A 58 -3.50 -7.18 -2.83
C VAL A 58 -2.89 -8.55 -2.54
N ASP A 59 -1.80 -8.61 -1.78
CA ASP A 59 -1.15 -9.86 -1.38
C ASP A 59 -2.10 -10.78 -0.58
N LYS A 60 -2.88 -10.24 0.36
CA LYS A 60 -3.92 -10.99 1.07
C LYS A 60 -4.92 -11.66 0.13
N LEU A 61 -5.38 -10.94 -0.90
CA LEU A 61 -6.29 -11.49 -1.91
C LEU A 61 -5.62 -12.62 -2.70
N VAL A 62 -4.36 -12.44 -3.11
CA VAL A 62 -3.59 -13.46 -3.81
C VAL A 62 -3.41 -14.71 -2.96
N LYS A 63 -3.04 -14.56 -1.67
CA LYS A 63 -2.93 -15.66 -0.70
C LYS A 63 -4.27 -16.36 -0.44
N SER A 64 -5.40 -15.68 -0.65
CA SER A 64 -6.74 -16.29 -0.58
C SER A 64 -7.15 -17.04 -1.86
N GLY A 65 -6.28 -17.09 -2.87
CA GLY A 65 -6.49 -17.82 -4.13
C GLY A 65 -7.03 -16.98 -5.28
N VAL A 66 -7.15 -15.66 -5.12
CA VAL A 66 -7.55 -14.75 -6.20
C VAL A 66 -6.37 -14.55 -7.15
N GLU A 67 -6.61 -14.60 -8.45
CA GLU A 67 -5.56 -14.33 -9.44
C GLU A 67 -5.05 -12.88 -9.31
N ARG A 68 -3.74 -12.66 -9.46
CA ARG A 68 -3.09 -11.36 -9.16
C ARG A 68 -3.74 -10.18 -9.89
N LYS A 69 -4.00 -10.31 -11.19
CA LYS A 69 -4.63 -9.23 -11.97
C LYS A 69 -6.05 -8.97 -11.48
N GLU A 70 -6.80 -10.00 -11.10
CA GLU A 70 -8.12 -9.84 -10.46
C GLU A 70 -8.03 -9.20 -9.07
N ALA A 71 -7.06 -9.58 -8.23
CA ALA A 71 -6.84 -9.02 -6.90
C ALA A 71 -6.56 -7.51 -6.97
N VAL A 72 -5.67 -7.09 -7.87
CA VAL A 72 -5.36 -5.68 -8.12
C VAL A 72 -6.60 -4.91 -8.58
N ASN A 73 -7.38 -5.45 -9.53
CA ASN A 73 -8.59 -4.80 -10.02
C ASN A 73 -9.66 -4.68 -8.94
N THR A 74 -9.82 -5.72 -8.12
CA THR A 74 -10.76 -5.75 -7.00
C THR A 74 -10.40 -4.71 -5.95
N PHE A 75 -9.12 -4.62 -5.58
CA PHE A 75 -8.63 -3.58 -4.68
C PHE A 75 -8.89 -2.17 -5.23
N MET A 76 -8.56 -1.92 -6.50
CA MET A 76 -8.77 -0.60 -7.11
C MET A 76 -10.25 -0.23 -7.22
N LYS A 77 -11.14 -1.18 -7.51
CA LYS A 77 -12.59 -0.94 -7.47
C LYS A 77 -13.07 -0.60 -6.07
N ARG A 78 -12.50 -1.19 -5.02
CA ARG A 78 -12.81 -0.83 -3.63
C ARG A 78 -12.38 0.60 -3.35
N VAL A 79 -11.14 0.95 -3.67
CA VAL A 79 -10.59 2.30 -3.45
C VAL A 79 -11.36 3.37 -4.23
N LEU A 80 -11.65 3.14 -5.51
CA LEU A 80 -12.33 4.11 -6.37
C LEU A 80 -13.85 4.12 -6.14
N GLY A 81 -14.47 2.97 -5.88
CA GLY A 81 -15.90 2.86 -5.57
C GLY A 81 -16.26 3.40 -4.18
N SER A 82 -15.28 3.55 -3.29
CA SER A 82 -15.40 4.31 -2.05
C SER A 82 -15.43 5.84 -2.27
N ILE A 83 -15.12 6.33 -3.47
CA ILE A 83 -15.11 7.77 -3.80
C ILE A 83 -16.46 8.23 -4.37
N ASP A 84 -17.18 7.39 -5.12
CA ASP A 84 -18.50 7.73 -5.71
C ASP A 84 -19.67 7.76 -4.70
N LYS A 85 -19.40 7.61 -3.40
CA LYS A 85 -20.41 7.65 -2.33
C LYS A 85 -20.24 8.80 -1.32
N ALA A 86 -19.35 9.76 -1.60
CA ALA A 86 -19.12 10.95 -0.78
C ALA A 86 -19.63 12.22 -1.49
#